data_AF-A0A699UQW6-F1
#
_entry.id   AF-A0A699UQW6-F1
#
_cell.length_a   1.000
_cell.length_b   1.000
_cell.length_c   1.000
_cell.angle_alpha   90.00
_cell.angle_beta   90.00
_cell.angle_gamma   90.00
#
_symmetry.space_group_name_H-M   'P 1'
#
loop_
_entity.id
_entity.type
_entity.pdbx_description
1 polymer ?
#
loop_
_entity_poly.entity_id
_entity_poly.type
_entity_poly.pdbx_seq_one_letter_code
_entity_poly.pdbx_strand_id
1 'polypeptide(L)'
;GLTRWFEEMEIVFNISNCPPKYQVKDATCTLQDSALTWWNSHKRTIGVDDAYAMKWAGLMKLMTGVYCSRNEIQKMETGLWNLTVKGNDLTAYTQRFQELILLCTRMVPNEEDKVKRFIGGLPNNIQGNVIAAN
;
A
#
# COMPACT_ATOMS: atom_id res chain seq x y z
N GLY A 1 -12.20 -4.54 8.32
CA GLY A 1 -11.23 -3.48 8.66
C GLY A 1 -10.63 -2.93 7.39
N LEU A 2 -10.04 -1.73 7.41
CA LEU A 2 -9.61 -1.00 6.21
C LEU A 2 -8.70 -1.83 5.29
N THR A 3 -7.71 -2.53 5.85
CA THR A 3 -6.79 -3.42 5.13
C THR A 3 -7.51 -4.48 4.30
N ARG A 4 -8.52 -5.14 4.90
CA ARG A 4 -9.31 -6.18 4.23
C ARG A 4 -10.16 -5.61 3.10
N TRP A 5 -10.74 -4.43 3.29
CA TRP A 5 -11.55 -3.79 2.25
C TRP A 5 -10.71 -3.44 1.01
N PHE A 6 -9.47 -2.97 1.21
CA PHE A 6 -8.55 -2.74 0.09
C PHE A 6 -8.23 -4.02 -0.69
N GLU A 7 -7.93 -5.13 0.00
CA GLU A 7 -7.72 -6.44 -0.63
C GLU A 7 -8.92 -6.91 -1.43
N GLU A 8 -10.12 -6.81 -0.85
CA GLU A 8 -11.37 -7.20 -1.51
C GLU A 8 -11.58 -6.37 -2.80
N MET A 9 -11.34 -5.05 -2.76
CA MET A 9 -11.46 -4.21 -3.95
C MET A 9 -10.41 -4.52 -5.01
N GLU A 10 -9.17 -4.79 -4.62
CA GLU A 10 -8.11 -5.17 -5.57
C GLU A 10 -8.42 -6.50 -6.28
N ILE A 11 -8.99 -7.47 -5.55
CA ILE A 11 -9.50 -8.72 -6.13
C ILE A 11 -10.61 -8.42 -7.14
N VAL A 12 -11.57 -7.57 -6.76
CA VAL A 12 -12.67 -7.15 -7.67
C VAL A 12 -12.11 -6.48 -8.93
N PHE A 13 -11.14 -5.58 -8.81
CA PHE A 13 -10.52 -4.92 -9.96
C PHE A 13 -9.82 -5.91 -10.88
N ASN A 14 -9.10 -6.88 -10.30
CA ASN A 14 -8.40 -7.89 -11.07
C ASN A 14 -9.37 -8.81 -11.83
N ILE A 15 -10.40 -9.32 -11.15
CA ILE A 15 -11.39 -10.22 -11.76
C ILE A 15 -12.17 -9.52 -12.88
N SER A 16 -12.51 -8.24 -12.68
CA SER A 16 -13.29 -7.47 -13.64
C SER A 16 -12.46 -6.82 -14.76
N ASN A 17 -11.12 -6.93 -14.72
CA ASN A 17 -10.21 -6.16 -15.56
C ASN A 17 -10.52 -4.64 -15.51
N CYS A 18 -10.82 -4.11 -14.32
CA CYS A 18 -11.22 -2.72 -14.13
C CYS A 18 -10.09 -1.76 -14.53
N PRO A 19 -10.30 -0.86 -15.52
CA PRO A 19 -9.32 0.15 -15.88
C PRO A 19 -8.99 1.08 -14.70
N PRO A 20 -7.72 1.51 -14.53
CA PRO A 20 -7.30 2.36 -13.40
C PRO A 20 -8.14 3.63 -13.20
N LYS A 21 -8.65 4.22 -14.28
CA LYS A 21 -9.50 5.42 -14.26
C LYS A 21 -10.89 5.23 -13.62
N TYR A 22 -11.33 3.99 -13.43
CA TYR A 22 -12.64 3.68 -12.82
C TYR A 22 -12.53 3.13 -11.41
N GLN A 23 -11.36 2.63 -11.00
CA GLN A 23 -11.14 1.97 -9.71
C GLN A 23 -11.63 2.79 -8.50
N VAL A 24 -11.28 4.08 -8.43
CA VAL A 24 -11.72 4.95 -7.30
C VAL A 24 -13.23 5.12 -7.29
N LYS A 25 -13.85 5.30 -8.45
CA LYS A 25 -15.31 5.44 -8.57
C LYS A 25 -16.02 4.15 -8.16
N ASP A 26 -15.51 3.01 -8.60
CA ASP A 26 -16.06 1.69 -8.32
C ASP A 26 -15.88 1.32 -6.84
N ALA A 27 -14.70 1.50 -6.26
CA ALA A 27 -14.50 1.23 -4.84
C ALA A 27 -15.37 2.13 -3.96
N THR A 28 -15.44 3.43 -4.26
CA THR A 28 -16.13 4.37 -3.37
C THR A 28 -17.64 4.19 -3.35
N CYS A 29 -18.22 3.46 -4.31
CA CYS A 29 -19.63 3.07 -4.27
C CYS A 29 -19.94 2.02 -3.18
N THR A 30 -18.92 1.31 -2.68
CA THR A 30 -19.05 0.29 -1.63
C THR A 30 -18.91 0.85 -0.21
N LEU A 31 -18.53 2.13 -0.07
CA LEU A 31 -18.38 2.77 1.24
C LEU A 31 -19.73 2.93 1.94
N GLN A 32 -19.73 2.74 3.26
CA GLN A 32 -20.92 2.84 4.11
C GLN A 32 -20.67 3.79 5.29
N ASP A 33 -21.77 4.24 5.90
CA ASP A 33 -21.79 5.02 7.15
C ASP A 33 -20.78 6.19 7.20
N SER A 34 -19.87 6.15 8.17
CA SER A 34 -18.87 7.17 8.41
C SER A 34 -17.89 7.32 7.24
N ALA A 35 -17.56 6.23 6.55
CA ALA A 35 -16.67 6.24 5.39
C ALA A 35 -17.31 6.90 4.16
N LEU A 36 -18.60 6.63 3.93
CA LEU A 36 -19.35 7.30 2.88
C LEU A 36 -19.49 8.80 3.16
N THR A 37 -19.79 9.16 4.41
CA THR A 37 -19.90 10.56 4.86
C THR A 37 -18.58 11.31 4.67
N TRP A 38 -17.47 10.70 5.09
CA TRP A 38 -16.13 11.25 4.90
C TRP A 38 -15.81 11.44 3.42
N TRP A 39 -16.03 10.43 2.57
CA TRP A 39 -15.73 10.51 1.14
C TRP A 39 -16.55 11.59 0.43
N ASN A 40 -17.83 11.73 0.79
CA ASN A 40 -18.67 12.80 0.25
C ASN A 40 -18.19 14.19 0.65
N SER A 41 -17.70 14.37 1.88
CA SER A 41 -17.07 15.62 2.33
C SER A 41 -15.77 15.91 1.57
N HIS A 42 -14.92 14.89 1.40
CA HIS A 42 -13.66 15.02 0.67
C HIS A 42 -13.90 15.42 -0.79
N LYS A 43 -14.82 14.75 -1.50
CA LYS A 43 -15.23 15.10 -2.87
C LYS A 43 -15.71 16.55 -3.00
N ARG A 44 -16.45 17.07 -2.01
CA ARG A 44 -16.87 18.48 -2.00
C ARG A 44 -15.70 19.44 -1.84
N THR A 45 -14.66 19.03 -1.11
CA THR A 45 -13.48 19.85 -0.82
C THR A 45 -12.56 19.96 -2.02
N ILE A 46 -12.28 18.84 -2.69
CA ILE A 46 -11.33 18.82 -3.81
C ILE A 46 -12.00 18.91 -5.18
N GLY A 47 -13.33 18.82 -5.25
CA GLY A 47 -14.07 18.76 -6.52
C GLY A 47 -14.25 17.33 -7.03
N VAL A 48 -15.36 17.11 -7.75
CA VAL A 48 -15.74 15.76 -8.22
C VAL A 48 -14.77 15.23 -9.26
N ASP A 49 -14.33 16.09 -10.18
CA ASP A 49 -13.42 15.70 -11.26
C ASP A 49 -12.05 15.31 -10.71
N ASP A 50 -11.48 16.13 -9.82
CA ASP A 50 -10.20 15.83 -9.17
C ASP A 50 -10.29 14.58 -8.28
N ALA A 51 -11.42 14.38 -7.58
CA ALA A 51 -11.63 13.21 -6.74
C ALA A 51 -11.65 11.90 -7.55
N TYR A 52 -12.24 11.89 -8.75
CA TYR A 52 -12.27 10.71 -9.60
C TYR A 52 -11.08 10.60 -10.57
N ALA A 53 -10.31 11.67 -10.77
CA ALA A 53 -9.03 11.62 -11.47
C ALA A 53 -7.90 10.98 -10.63
N MET A 54 -8.07 10.96 -9.30
CA MET A 54 -7.14 10.31 -8.38
C MET A 54 -6.97 8.81 -8.68
N LYS A 55 -5.72 8.33 -8.58
CA LYS A 55 -5.41 6.90 -8.67
C LYS A 55 -5.82 6.16 -7.40
N TRP A 56 -6.10 4.86 -7.52
CA TRP A 56 -6.42 3.98 -6.38
C TRP A 56 -5.43 4.11 -5.21
N ALA A 57 -4.12 4.10 -5.50
CA ALA A 57 -3.07 4.31 -4.48
C ALA A 57 -3.21 5.63 -3.70
N GLY A 58 -3.70 6.70 -4.34
CA GLY A 58 -3.98 7.98 -3.69
C GLY A 58 -5.13 7.87 -2.70
N LEU A 59 -6.23 7.19 -3.09
CA LEU A 59 -7.36 6.95 -2.20
C LEU A 59 -6.95 6.09 -1.00
N MET A 60 -6.16 5.04 -1.23
CA MET A 60 -5.65 4.19 -0.16
C MET A 60 -4.87 4.99 0.87
N LYS A 61 -3.93 5.85 0.41
CA LYS A 61 -3.15 6.74 1.27
C LYS A 61 -4.04 7.68 2.10
N LEU A 62 -5.07 8.26 1.50
CA LEU A 62 -6.01 9.14 2.21
C LEU A 62 -6.79 8.39 3.29
N MET A 63 -7.38 7.25 2.93
CA MET A 63 -8.17 6.46 3.89
C MET A 63 -7.30 5.91 5.02
N THR A 64 -6.07 5.48 4.74
CA THR A 64 -5.11 5.09 5.79
C THR A 64 -4.80 6.25 6.72
N GLY A 65 -4.61 7.47 6.20
CA GLY A 65 -4.38 8.65 7.05
C GLY A 65 -5.57 9.03 7.94
N VAL A 66 -6.78 8.65 7.54
CA VAL A 66 -8.03 8.96 8.28
C VAL A 66 -8.37 7.89 9.31
N TYR A 67 -8.17 6.62 8.97
CA TYR A 67 -8.65 5.49 9.77
C TYR A 67 -7.54 4.71 10.49
N CYS A 68 -6.27 4.91 10.17
CA CYS A 68 -5.15 4.33 10.91
C CYS A 68 -4.51 5.38 11.83
N SER A 69 -4.10 4.98 13.03
CA SER A 69 -3.40 5.91 13.91
C SER A 69 -2.01 6.22 13.36
N ARG A 70 -1.55 7.46 13.58
CA ARG A 70 -0.19 7.88 13.19
C ARG A 70 0.88 6.98 13.81
N ASN A 71 0.67 6.51 15.04
CA ASN A 71 1.59 5.61 15.74
C ASN A 71 1.70 4.24 15.06
N GLU A 72 0.59 3.68 14.56
CA GLU A 72 0.60 2.41 13.83
C GLU A 72 1.33 2.54 12.51
N ILE A 73 1.02 3.58 11.73
CA ILE A 73 1.70 3.89 10.48
C ILE A 73 3.21 4.03 10.72
N GLN A 74 3.60 4.82 11.72
CA GLN A 74 5.00 5.07 12.00
C GLN A 74 5.73 3.82 12.51
N LYS A 75 5.06 2.94 13.27
CA LYS A 75 5.62 1.63 13.66
C LYS A 75 5.87 0.74 12.44
N MET A 76 4.95 0.74 11.47
CA MET A 76 5.10 -0.05 10.25
C MET A 76 6.22 0.49 9.37
N GLU A 77 6.29 1.81 9.16
CA GLU A 77 7.38 2.47 8.43
C GLU A 77 8.73 2.19 9.11
N THR A 78 8.82 2.37 10.42
CA THR A 78 10.05 2.09 11.19
C THR A 78 10.44 0.63 11.10
N GLY A 79 9.47 -0.28 11.22
CA GLY A 79 9.69 -1.72 11.07
C GLY A 79 10.21 -2.07 9.69
N LEU A 80 9.64 -1.46 8.64
CA LEU A 80 10.10 -1.63 7.27
C LEU A 80 11.50 -1.09 7.11
N TRP A 81 11.83 0.12 7.57
CA TRP A 81 13.15 0.74 7.45
C TRP A 81 14.27 0.03 8.21
N ASN A 82 13.94 -0.61 9.33
CA ASN A 82 14.92 -1.32 10.15
C ASN A 82 14.96 -2.83 9.86
N LEU A 83 14.17 -3.33 8.91
CA LEU A 83 14.17 -4.74 8.55
C LEU A 83 15.49 -5.15 7.86
N THR A 84 16.18 -6.13 8.44
CA THR A 84 17.38 -6.76 7.89
C THR A 84 17.26 -8.27 8.06
N VAL A 85 17.94 -9.05 7.21
CA VAL A 85 18.06 -10.50 7.41
C VAL A 85 18.76 -10.77 8.75
N LYS A 86 18.20 -11.68 9.56
CA LYS A 86 18.82 -12.13 10.81
C LYS A 86 19.39 -13.53 10.60
N GLY A 87 20.72 -13.66 10.73
CA GLY A 87 21.42 -14.91 10.44
C GLY A 87 21.25 -15.31 8.97
N ASN A 88 20.81 -16.55 8.72
CA ASN A 88 20.57 -17.08 7.37
C ASN A 88 19.08 -17.26 7.05
N ASP A 89 18.17 -16.71 7.85
CA ASP A 89 16.73 -16.91 7.67
C ASP A 89 16.13 -15.90 6.68
N LEU A 90 16.36 -16.15 5.40
CA LEU A 90 15.79 -15.36 4.32
C LEU A 90 14.27 -15.53 4.21
N THR A 91 13.73 -16.68 4.63
CA THR A 91 12.30 -16.97 4.60
C THR A 91 11.54 -16.08 5.58
N ALA A 92 11.97 -16.01 6.84
CA ALA A 92 11.36 -15.13 7.82
C ALA A 92 11.52 -13.66 7.46
N TYR A 93 12.67 -13.27 6.88
CA TYR A 93 12.84 -11.92 6.33
C TYR A 93 11.83 -11.61 5.23
N THR A 94 11.68 -12.50 4.25
CA THR A 94 10.78 -12.30 3.11
C THR A 94 9.33 -12.24 3.56
N GLN A 95 8.91 -13.15 4.44
CA GLN A 95 7.57 -13.14 5.03
C GLN A 95 7.32 -11.83 5.78
N ARG A 96 8.25 -11.43 6.65
CA ARG A 96 8.09 -10.19 7.43
C ARG A 96 8.09 -8.95 6.56
N PHE A 97 8.93 -8.94 5.51
CA PHE A 97 8.95 -7.89 4.51
C PHE A 97 7.61 -7.81 3.80
N GLN A 98 7.05 -8.93 3.34
CA GLN A 98 5.74 -8.99 2.69
C GLN A 98 4.61 -8.53 3.61
N GLU A 99 4.61 -8.89 4.90
CA GLU A 99 3.63 -8.39 5.88
C GLU A 99 3.72 -6.86 6.04
N LEU A 100 4.94 -6.33 6.22
CA LEU A 100 5.19 -4.90 6.38
C LEU A 100 4.88 -4.14 5.09
N ILE A 101 5.22 -4.71 3.94
CA ILE A 101 4.92 -4.17 2.62
C ILE A 101 3.44 -4.26 2.33
N LEU A 102 2.69 -5.29 2.71
CA LEU A 102 1.23 -5.31 2.49
C LEU A 102 0.54 -4.15 3.24
N LEU A 103 1.04 -3.84 4.43
CA LEU A 103 0.56 -2.73 5.25
C LEU A 103 1.07 -1.36 4.72
N CYS A 104 2.32 -1.27 4.29
CA CYS A 104 2.97 -0.02 3.83
C CYS A 104 2.86 0.25 2.32
N THR A 105 2.58 -0.75 1.46
CA THR A 105 2.43 -0.65 -0.01
C THR A 105 1.34 0.31 -0.37
N ARG A 106 0.32 0.36 0.47
CA ARG A 106 -0.81 1.29 0.38
C ARG A 106 -0.35 2.75 0.53
N MET A 107 0.87 2.98 1.02
CA MET A 107 1.52 4.27 1.21
C MET A 107 2.81 4.45 0.38
N VAL A 108 3.48 3.36 -0.03
CA VAL A 108 4.67 3.31 -0.92
C VAL A 108 4.31 2.52 -2.18
N PRO A 109 3.65 3.17 -3.16
CA PRO A 109 3.06 2.47 -4.31
C PRO A 109 4.06 2.09 -5.40
N ASN A 110 5.31 2.57 -5.32
CA ASN A 110 6.31 2.33 -6.36
C ASN A 110 7.00 0.98 -6.15
N GLU A 111 6.82 0.06 -7.11
CA GLU A 111 7.49 -1.25 -7.13
C GLU A 111 9.02 -1.12 -7.11
N GLU A 112 9.57 -0.09 -7.76
CA GLU A 112 11.01 0.14 -7.77
C GLU A 112 11.54 0.45 -6.35
N ASP A 113 10.80 1.25 -5.58
CA ASP A 113 11.17 1.59 -4.20
C ASP A 113 11.03 0.38 -3.27
N LYS A 114 10.05 -0.50 -3.51
CA LYS A 114 9.91 -1.76 -2.79
C LYS A 114 11.09 -2.69 -3.05
N VAL A 115 11.49 -2.85 -4.31
CA VAL A 115 12.64 -3.68 -4.71
C VAL A 115 13.92 -3.12 -4.10
N LYS A 116 14.17 -1.80 -4.20
CA LYS A 116 15.31 -1.15 -3.56
C LYS A 116 15.33 -1.38 -2.05
N ARG A 117 14.18 -1.24 -1.39
CA ARG A 117 14.08 -1.47 0.05
C ARG A 117 14.33 -2.94 0.41
N PHE A 118 13.81 -3.89 -0.36
CA PHE A 118 14.04 -5.32 -0.16
C PHE A 118 15.53 -5.66 -0.27
N ILE A 119 16.18 -5.20 -1.34
CA ILE A 119 17.60 -5.41 -1.60
C ILE A 119 18.45 -4.79 -0.48
N GLY A 120 18.11 -3.60 0.00
CA GLY A 120 18.84 -2.91 1.06
C GLY A 120 18.77 -3.59 2.44
N GLY A 121 17.87 -4.55 2.66
CA GLY A 121 17.85 -5.36 3.89
C GLY A 121 18.65 -6.66 3.79
N LEU A 122 19.21 -6.98 2.61
CA LEU A 122 20.00 -8.19 2.38
C LEU A 122 21.46 -8.00 2.83
N PRO A 123 22.15 -9.07 3.24
CA PRO A 123 23.59 -9.05 3.47
C PRO A 123 24.37 -8.71 2.18
N ASN A 124 25.49 -7.99 2.31
CA ASN A 124 26.29 -7.48 1.19
C ASN A 124 26.68 -8.55 0.14
N ASN A 125 26.96 -9.77 0.59
CA ASN A 125 27.31 -10.89 -0.30
C ASN A 125 26.15 -11.37 -1.18
N ILE A 126 24.91 -11.19 -0.75
CA ILE A 126 23.71 -11.48 -1.55
C ILE A 126 23.35 -10.27 -2.40
N GLN A 127 23.48 -9.07 -1.83
CA GLN A 127 23.17 -7.81 -2.51
C GLN A 127 23.98 -7.65 -3.81
N GLY A 128 25.28 -7.93 -3.76
CA GLY A 128 26.15 -7.86 -4.94
C GLY A 128 25.74 -8.81 -6.07
N ASN A 129 25.27 -10.01 -5.73
CA ASN A 129 24.80 -10.99 -6.72
C ASN A 129 23.47 -10.57 -7.35
N VAL A 130 22.54 -10.02 -6.57
CA VAL A 130 21.24 -9.54 -7.08
C VAL A 130 21.43 -8.33 -8.00
N ILE A 131 22.31 -7.40 -7.64
CA ILE A 131 22.62 -6.22 -8.47
C ILE A 131 23.31 -6.64 -9.78
N ALA A 132 24.24 -7.60 -9.73
CA ALA A 132 24.98 -8.05 -10.91
C ALA A 132 24.14 -8.89 -11.90
N ALA A 133 23.02 -9.46 -11.45
CA ALA A 133 22.13 -10.29 -12.27
C ALA A 133 20.98 -9.50 -12.95
N ASN A 134 20.88 -8.19 -12.67
CA ASN A 134 19.80 -7.31 -13.10
C ASN A 134 20.31 -6.31 -14.16
#